data_AF-A0A2B4RN54-F1
#
_entry.id   AF-A0A2B4RN54-F1
#
_cell.length_a   1.000
_cell.length_b   1.000
_cell.length_c   1.000
_cell.angle_alpha   90.00
_cell.angle_beta   90.00
_cell.angle_gamma   90.00
#
_symmetry.space_group_name_H-M   'P 1'
#
loop_
_entity.id
_entity.type
_entity.pdbx_description
1 polymer ?
#
loop_
_entity_poly.entity_id
_entity_poly.type
_entity_poly.pdbx_seq_one_letter_code
_entity_poly.pdbx_strand_id
1 'polypeptide(L)'
;MATVDPFDHLNMIVNKMRILEDSIEEHVNELLEKVLKPLALMYRLDGEHNLSGERENFIRGCFKDIYWSLRVHSYLHHKNPADTENLLKVGEWGGLSPDDMKELTKEHSKHFIDPGSKLLEMFSHHMKSLAERGSKEHARGVLEIAQFWFGQLGPGNIFLPDVLVVVEDERLKKFFVGASIAVSDFVKPISLYNRITNLKESFGNAVVHFLPLNNPDQDNWTFLYAFKSQNSATRYDSLTSGLPCKNCRTMFKKDLNDKGGPTCLGTCAEYCAVNELLPNEQPTLDQSQNRPAEKLEENKSRSMAILTNYKSIMNKCKTAVASGDQNEIERVYWEVVHVLHVFGLWPECNRYF
;
A
#
# COMPACT_ATOMS: atom_id res chain seq x y z
N MET A 1 -14.12 -4.77 -22.75
CA MET A 1 -13.40 -3.60 -22.21
C MET A 1 -13.85 -2.41 -23.04
N ALA A 2 -14.38 -1.37 -22.42
CA ALA A 2 -14.59 -0.11 -23.14
C ALA A 2 -13.21 0.40 -23.57
N THR A 3 -13.05 0.71 -24.85
CA THR A 3 -11.84 1.34 -25.37
C THR A 3 -11.81 2.77 -24.82
N VAL A 4 -10.96 3.02 -23.82
CA VAL A 4 -10.71 4.37 -23.33
C VAL A 4 -10.01 5.14 -24.45
N ASP A 5 -10.49 6.35 -24.74
CA ASP A 5 -9.90 7.21 -25.74
C ASP A 5 -8.46 7.60 -25.33
N PRO A 6 -7.46 7.48 -26.22
CA PRO A 6 -6.07 7.80 -25.90
C PRO A 6 -5.85 9.23 -25.37
N PHE A 7 -6.58 10.22 -25.89
CA PHE A 7 -6.47 11.60 -25.43
C PHE A 7 -7.02 11.74 -24.01
N ASP A 8 -8.22 11.21 -23.76
CA ASP A 8 -8.83 11.23 -22.43
C ASP A 8 -7.94 10.53 -21.39
N HIS A 9 -7.32 9.41 -21.76
CA HIS A 9 -6.42 8.67 -20.88
C HIS A 9 -5.16 9.47 -20.52
N LEU A 10 -4.47 10.03 -21.52
CA LEU A 10 -3.29 10.86 -21.27
C LEU A 10 -3.64 12.12 -20.47
N ASN A 11 -4.77 12.76 -20.77
CA ASN A 11 -5.23 13.93 -20.05
C ASN A 11 -5.57 13.60 -18.59
N MET A 12 -6.17 12.44 -18.32
CA MET A 12 -6.40 11.96 -16.95
C MET A 12 -5.07 11.75 -16.20
N ILE A 13 -4.07 11.12 -16.82
CA ILE A 13 -2.74 10.95 -16.21
C ILE A 13 -2.13 12.30 -15.84
N VAL A 14 -2.14 13.25 -16.79
CA VAL A 14 -1.61 14.61 -16.58
C VAL A 14 -2.32 15.30 -15.42
N ASN A 15 -3.66 15.23 -15.37
CA ASN A 15 -4.44 15.83 -14.29
C ASN A 15 -4.15 15.19 -12.93
N LYS A 16 -4.06 13.86 -12.85
CA LYS A 16 -3.70 13.15 -11.61
C LYS A 16 -2.31 13.54 -11.12
N MET A 17 -1.31 13.57 -12.01
CA MET A 17 0.04 13.99 -11.66
C MET A 17 0.05 15.44 -11.15
N ARG A 18 -0.68 16.36 -11.79
CA ARG A 18 -0.80 17.75 -11.34
C ARG A 18 -1.44 17.87 -9.96
N ILE A 19 -2.55 17.19 -9.72
CA ILE A 19 -3.22 17.17 -8.40
C ILE A 19 -2.26 16.68 -7.32
N LEU A 20 -1.46 15.64 -7.61
CA LEU A 20 -0.45 15.15 -6.68
C LEU A 20 0.68 16.17 -6.45
N GLU A 21 1.18 16.84 -7.49
CA GLU A 21 2.18 17.91 -7.33
C GLU A 21 1.67 19.04 -6.43
N ASP A 22 0.38 19.39 -6.57
CA ASP A 22 -0.24 20.49 -5.83
C ASP A 22 -0.62 20.12 -4.38
N SER A 23 -0.78 18.81 -4.06
CA SER A 23 -1.30 18.35 -2.75
C SER A 23 -0.34 17.48 -1.93
N ILE A 24 0.75 16.98 -2.51
CA ILE A 24 1.60 15.99 -1.82
C ILE A 24 2.24 16.55 -0.55
N GLU A 25 2.68 17.81 -0.57
CA GLU A 25 3.28 18.45 0.60
C GLU A 25 2.28 18.54 1.76
N GLU A 26 1.05 18.96 1.47
CA GLU A 26 -0.04 19.00 2.45
C GLU A 26 -0.33 17.61 3.01
N HIS A 27 -0.45 16.59 2.15
CA HIS A 27 -0.73 15.22 2.59
C HIS A 27 0.39 14.65 3.46
N VAL A 28 1.66 14.90 3.11
CA VAL A 28 2.82 14.48 3.89
C VAL A 28 2.82 15.21 5.24
N ASN A 29 2.71 16.53 5.24
CA ASN A 29 2.68 17.34 6.46
C ASN A 29 1.53 16.93 7.39
N GLU A 30 0.34 16.67 6.84
CA GLU A 30 -0.79 16.20 7.65
C GLU A 30 -0.49 14.84 8.32
N LEU A 31 0.07 13.88 7.59
CA LEU A 31 0.48 12.59 8.17
C LEU A 31 1.56 12.77 9.25
N LEU A 32 2.53 13.66 9.01
CA LEU A 32 3.59 13.98 9.96
C LEU A 32 3.02 14.55 11.25
N GLU A 33 2.24 15.64 11.16
CA GLU A 33 1.73 16.37 12.32
C GLU A 33 0.69 15.59 13.11
N LYS A 34 -0.25 14.92 12.41
CA LYS A 34 -1.41 14.33 13.06
C LYS A 34 -1.21 12.88 13.49
N VAL A 35 -0.24 12.18 12.91
CA VAL A 35 -0.03 10.75 13.18
C VAL A 35 1.39 10.48 13.65
N LEU A 36 2.40 10.80 12.83
CA LEU A 36 3.77 10.34 13.10
C LEU A 36 4.41 11.04 14.30
N LYS A 37 4.26 12.36 14.45
CA LYS A 37 4.74 13.12 15.62
C LYS A 37 4.12 12.63 16.93
N PRO A 38 2.77 12.55 17.06
CA PRO A 38 2.15 11.98 18.25
C PRO A 38 2.60 10.55 18.57
N LEU A 39 2.77 9.69 17.55
CA LEU A 39 3.26 8.34 17.75
C LEU A 39 4.72 8.33 18.22
N ALA A 40 5.60 9.15 17.64
CA ALA A 40 6.99 9.26 18.06
C ALA A 40 7.10 9.69 19.53
N LEU A 41 6.26 10.65 19.97
CA LEU A 41 6.14 11.04 21.37
C LEU A 41 5.64 9.89 22.25
N MET A 42 4.60 9.19 21.83
CA MET A 42 4.04 8.04 22.54
C MET A 42 5.09 6.93 22.74
N TYR A 43 5.95 6.70 21.74
CA TYR A 43 7.05 5.74 21.81
C TYR A 43 8.36 6.32 22.37
N ARG A 44 8.37 7.60 22.78
CA ARG A 44 9.53 8.31 23.35
C ARG A 44 10.78 8.25 22.46
N LEU A 45 10.60 8.43 21.15
CA LEU A 45 11.70 8.39 20.19
C LEU A 45 12.62 9.63 20.23
N ASP A 46 12.16 10.72 20.86
CA ASP A 46 12.85 12.01 21.01
C ASP A 46 13.59 12.19 22.37
N GLY A 47 13.91 11.13 23.13
CA GLY A 47 14.52 11.25 24.47
C GLY A 47 15.24 10.01 25.01
N GLU A 48 15.53 9.99 26.31
CA GLU A 48 16.24 8.88 26.97
C GLU A 48 15.47 7.56 26.85
N HIS A 49 16.09 6.62 26.14
CA HIS A 49 15.55 5.33 25.69
C HIS A 49 15.05 4.47 26.86
N ASN A 50 13.74 4.23 26.91
CA ASN A 50 13.09 3.38 27.92
C ASN A 50 12.35 2.17 27.31
N LEU A 51 12.55 1.90 26.01
CA LEU A 51 11.98 0.73 25.35
C LEU A 51 12.99 -0.44 25.42
N SER A 52 12.49 -1.67 25.51
CA SER A 52 13.35 -2.85 25.34
C SER A 52 13.93 -2.85 23.91
N GLY A 53 15.18 -3.28 23.76
CA GLY A 53 15.90 -3.17 22.48
C GLY A 53 15.18 -3.79 21.29
N GLU A 54 14.48 -4.91 21.47
CA GLU A 54 13.70 -5.55 20.40
C GLU A 54 12.49 -4.71 19.96
N ARG A 55 11.72 -4.18 20.93
CA ARG A 55 10.55 -3.34 20.64
C ARG A 55 10.96 -2.01 20.02
N GLU A 56 12.04 -1.41 20.51
CA GLU A 56 12.59 -0.19 19.91
C GLU A 56 13.03 -0.43 18.46
N ASN A 57 13.81 -1.48 18.21
CA ASN A 57 14.28 -1.82 16.87
C ASN A 57 13.12 -2.03 15.88
N PHE A 58 12.05 -2.70 16.33
CA PHE A 58 10.85 -2.89 15.51
C PHE A 58 10.17 -1.56 15.17
N ILE A 59 9.94 -0.70 16.16
CA ILE A 59 9.27 0.59 15.95
C ILE A 59 10.12 1.51 15.07
N ARG A 60 11.43 1.60 15.32
CA ARG A 60 12.37 2.37 14.48
C ARG A 60 12.39 1.85 13.04
N GLY A 61 12.38 0.52 12.86
CA GLY A 61 12.26 -0.09 11.54
C GLY A 61 11.01 0.37 10.78
N CYS A 62 9.86 0.46 11.47
CA CYS A 62 8.62 0.97 10.87
C CYS A 62 8.74 2.45 10.48
N PHE A 63 9.31 3.31 11.33
CA PHE A 63 9.56 4.71 11.01
C PHE A 63 10.52 4.88 9.82
N LYS A 64 11.56 4.04 9.73
CA LYS A 64 12.49 4.02 8.59
C LYS A 64 11.78 3.68 7.27
N ASP A 65 10.94 2.65 7.26
CA ASP A 65 10.15 2.29 6.07
C ASP A 65 9.19 3.43 5.68
N ILE A 66 8.51 4.03 6.67
CA ILE A 66 7.61 5.18 6.45
C ILE A 66 8.39 6.36 5.88
N TYR A 67 9.55 6.72 6.44
CA TYR A 67 10.41 7.79 5.95
C TYR A 67 10.74 7.60 4.46
N TRP A 68 11.25 6.44 4.06
CA TRP A 68 11.62 6.19 2.67
C TRP A 68 10.42 6.22 1.73
N SER A 69 9.26 5.76 2.21
CA SER A 69 7.99 5.88 1.48
C SER A 69 7.59 7.34 1.27
N LEU A 70 7.67 8.19 2.29
CA LEU A 70 7.37 9.63 2.14
C LEU A 70 8.42 10.37 1.30
N ARG A 71 9.69 9.98 1.42
CA ARG A 71 10.80 10.53 0.64
C ARG A 71 10.62 10.26 -0.84
N VAL A 72 10.22 9.05 -1.24
CA VAL A 72 9.97 8.76 -2.67
C VAL A 72 8.79 9.57 -3.21
N HIS A 73 7.74 9.79 -2.43
CA HIS A 73 6.64 10.67 -2.85
C HIS A 73 7.11 12.11 -3.06
N SER A 74 7.91 12.63 -2.12
CA SER A 74 8.50 13.96 -2.23
C SER A 74 9.42 14.07 -3.45
N TYR A 75 10.24 13.04 -3.71
CA TYR A 75 11.11 12.99 -4.88
C TYR A 75 10.35 13.02 -6.22
N LEU A 76 9.27 12.24 -6.31
CA LEU A 76 8.50 12.12 -7.54
C LEU A 76 7.59 13.33 -7.79
N HIS A 77 6.88 13.76 -6.76
CA HIS A 77 5.75 14.68 -6.90
C HIS A 77 6.08 16.11 -6.47
N HIS A 78 7.17 16.35 -5.74
CA HIS A 78 7.50 17.72 -5.32
C HIS A 78 8.39 18.41 -6.36
N LYS A 79 8.07 19.68 -6.68
CA LYS A 79 8.86 20.49 -7.63
C LYS A 79 10.27 20.76 -7.11
N ASN A 80 10.42 20.91 -5.79
CA ASN A 80 11.70 21.11 -5.10
C ASN A 80 11.89 20.03 -4.02
N PRO A 81 12.42 18.84 -4.35
CA PRO A 81 12.44 17.67 -3.46
C PRO A 81 13.40 17.79 -2.27
N ALA A 82 13.71 19.00 -1.79
CA ALA A 82 14.42 19.19 -0.53
C ALA A 82 13.58 18.59 0.61
N ASP A 83 14.23 17.86 1.50
CA ASP A 83 13.54 17.38 2.69
C ASP A 83 13.11 18.56 3.54
N THR A 84 11.85 18.54 3.95
CA THR A 84 11.41 19.44 5.02
C THR A 84 12.07 18.97 6.33
N GLU A 85 12.35 19.90 7.24
CA GLU A 85 12.90 19.57 8.57
C GLU A 85 12.05 18.50 9.27
N ASN A 86 10.73 18.54 9.08
CA ASN A 86 9.80 17.55 9.64
C ASN A 86 9.98 16.15 9.05
N LEU A 87 10.28 16.02 7.75
CA LEU A 87 10.50 14.72 7.13
C LEU A 87 11.82 14.10 7.59
N LEU A 88 12.88 14.91 7.76
CA LEU A 88 14.16 14.45 8.31
C LEU A 88 14.00 13.86 9.72
N LYS A 89 13.17 14.48 10.57
CA LYS A 89 12.86 13.95 11.92
C LYS A 89 12.26 12.54 11.88
N VAL A 90 11.46 12.20 10.86
CA VAL A 90 10.97 10.82 10.71
C VAL A 90 12.09 9.84 10.46
N GLY A 91 13.07 10.22 9.64
CA GLY A 91 14.25 9.41 9.40
C GLY A 91 15.09 9.23 10.67
N GLU A 92 15.27 10.30 11.45
CA GLU A 92 15.95 10.27 12.75
C GLU A 92 15.23 9.35 13.76
N TRP A 93 13.90 9.40 13.84
CA TRP A 93 13.10 8.44 14.61
C TRP A 93 13.30 7.01 14.11
N GLY A 94 13.46 6.83 12.80
CA GLY A 94 13.84 5.55 12.18
C GLY A 94 15.28 5.10 12.42
N GLY A 95 16.10 5.91 13.11
CA GLY A 95 17.51 5.64 13.37
C GLY A 95 18.43 5.90 12.17
N LEU A 96 17.99 6.72 11.21
CA LEU A 96 18.82 7.13 10.08
C LEU A 96 19.70 8.31 10.46
N SER A 97 20.95 8.28 10.01
CA SER A 97 21.84 9.44 10.09
C SER A 97 21.54 10.46 8.98
N PRO A 98 21.99 11.72 9.11
CA PRO A 98 21.93 12.68 8.01
C PRO A 98 22.58 12.17 6.73
N ASP A 99 23.64 11.36 6.84
CA ASP A 99 24.33 10.78 5.68
C ASP A 99 23.46 9.73 4.98
N ASP A 100 22.76 8.88 5.73
CA ASP A 100 21.82 7.90 5.17
C ASP A 100 20.68 8.57 4.40
N MET A 101 20.27 9.77 4.83
CA MET A 101 19.11 10.49 4.30
C MET A 101 19.42 11.34 3.05
N LYS A 102 20.70 11.58 2.72
CA LYS A 102 21.12 12.48 1.64
C LYS A 102 20.63 12.06 0.25
N GLU A 103 20.72 10.77 -0.07
CA GLU A 103 20.47 10.28 -1.43
C GLU A 103 19.38 9.21 -1.49
N LEU A 104 18.41 9.42 -2.37
CA LEU A 104 17.44 8.38 -2.72
C LEU A 104 18.03 7.51 -3.83
N THR A 105 18.50 6.31 -3.48
CA THR A 105 19.01 5.33 -4.45
C THR A 105 18.00 4.22 -4.73
N LYS A 106 18.27 3.40 -5.76
CA LYS A 106 17.45 2.23 -6.09
C LYS A 106 17.44 1.17 -4.97
N GLU A 107 18.44 1.16 -4.10
CA GLU A 107 18.52 0.21 -2.98
C GLU A 107 17.44 0.47 -1.93
N HIS A 108 16.95 1.71 -1.85
CA HIS A 108 15.84 2.07 -0.96
C HIS A 108 14.49 1.55 -1.44
N SER A 109 14.41 1.01 -2.66
CA SER A 109 13.15 0.47 -3.20
C SER A 109 12.53 -0.62 -2.32
N LYS A 110 13.33 -1.40 -1.59
CA LYS A 110 12.87 -2.39 -0.60
C LYS A 110 12.09 -1.78 0.57
N HIS A 111 12.29 -0.49 0.85
CA HIS A 111 11.63 0.25 1.91
C HIS A 111 10.36 0.98 1.44
N PHE A 112 10.03 0.93 0.13
CA PHE A 112 8.83 1.60 -0.41
C PHE A 112 7.57 0.81 -0.11
N ILE A 113 7.23 0.70 1.17
CA ILE A 113 6.00 0.09 1.67
C ILE A 113 5.02 1.23 1.98
N ASP A 114 3.72 1.00 1.85
CA ASP A 114 2.73 2.03 2.18
C ASP A 114 2.70 2.34 3.68
N PRO A 115 2.64 3.63 4.06
CA PRO A 115 2.64 4.00 5.48
C PRO A 115 1.50 3.38 6.28
N GLY A 116 0.32 3.21 5.68
CA GLY A 116 -0.84 2.62 6.34
C GLY A 116 -0.58 1.21 6.86
N SER A 117 0.11 0.37 6.09
CA SER A 117 0.44 -0.99 6.53
C SER A 117 1.49 -1.03 7.61
N LYS A 118 2.50 -0.15 7.55
CA LYS A 118 3.50 -0.03 8.61
C LYS A 118 2.90 0.48 9.92
N LEU A 119 1.95 1.40 9.84
CA LEU A 119 1.17 1.84 11.00
C LEU A 119 0.35 0.68 11.59
N LEU A 120 -0.31 -0.14 10.77
CA LEU A 120 -1.00 -1.35 11.26
C LEU A 120 -0.04 -2.36 11.91
N GLU A 121 1.15 -2.57 11.36
CA GLU A 121 2.19 -3.40 11.97
C GLU A 121 2.57 -2.87 13.35
N MET A 122 2.77 -1.55 13.48
CA MET A 122 3.05 -0.89 14.76
C MET A 122 1.90 -1.05 15.78
N PHE A 123 0.66 -0.84 15.36
CA PHE A 123 -0.52 -0.98 16.24
C PHE A 123 -0.72 -2.43 16.67
N SER A 124 -0.54 -3.38 15.74
CA SER A 124 -0.54 -4.81 16.01
C SER A 124 0.51 -5.18 17.05
N HIS A 125 1.75 -4.70 16.89
CA HIS A 125 2.82 -4.92 17.86
C HIS A 125 2.53 -4.28 19.22
N HIS A 126 1.99 -3.06 19.24
CA HIS A 126 1.58 -2.39 20.49
C HIS A 126 0.54 -3.22 21.26
N MET A 127 -0.49 -3.70 20.56
CA MET A 127 -1.57 -4.48 21.15
C MET A 127 -1.15 -5.86 21.69
N LYS A 128 -0.02 -6.41 21.25
CA LYS A 128 0.51 -7.68 21.80
C LYS A 128 0.79 -7.62 23.30
N SER A 129 0.99 -6.42 23.84
CA SER A 129 1.20 -6.22 25.29
C SER A 129 -0.10 -6.28 26.10
N LEU A 130 -1.25 -6.18 25.45
CA LEU A 130 -2.57 -6.12 26.09
C LEU A 130 -3.43 -7.36 25.80
N ALA A 131 -3.28 -7.95 24.62
CA ALA A 131 -4.03 -9.12 24.21
C ALA A 131 -3.16 -10.06 23.35
N GLU A 132 -3.47 -11.37 23.41
CA GLU A 132 -2.78 -12.37 22.62
C GLU A 132 -2.93 -12.09 21.13
N ARG A 133 -1.82 -12.05 20.39
CA ARG A 133 -1.83 -11.79 18.95
C ARG A 133 -2.70 -12.83 18.23
N GLY A 134 -3.63 -12.37 17.41
CA GLY A 134 -4.54 -13.25 16.69
C GLY A 134 -5.83 -13.56 17.46
N SER A 135 -5.97 -13.13 18.71
CA SER A 135 -7.25 -13.17 19.41
C SER A 135 -8.22 -12.10 18.88
N LYS A 136 -9.51 -12.29 19.12
CA LYS A 136 -10.55 -11.31 18.76
C LYS A 136 -10.32 -9.95 19.43
N GLU A 137 -9.89 -9.97 20.69
CA GLU A 137 -9.61 -8.75 21.46
C GLU A 137 -8.41 -8.00 20.89
N HIS A 138 -7.34 -8.71 20.50
CA HIS A 138 -6.19 -8.12 19.81
C HIS A 138 -6.60 -7.47 18.49
N ALA A 139 -7.31 -8.18 17.62
CA ALA A 139 -7.75 -7.63 16.33
C ALA A 139 -8.68 -6.42 16.50
N ARG A 140 -9.60 -6.47 17.47
CA ARG A 140 -10.49 -5.34 17.78
C ARG A 140 -9.69 -4.12 18.24
N GLY A 141 -8.75 -4.27 19.16
CA GLY A 141 -7.92 -3.16 19.63
C GLY A 141 -7.05 -2.58 18.51
N VAL A 142 -6.50 -3.43 17.62
CA VAL A 142 -5.77 -2.95 16.43
C VAL A 142 -6.67 -2.12 15.52
N LEU A 143 -7.89 -2.59 15.25
CA LEU A 143 -8.85 -1.87 14.42
C LEU A 143 -9.24 -0.52 15.06
N GLU A 144 -9.53 -0.49 16.36
CA GLU A 144 -9.90 0.73 17.09
C GLU A 144 -8.76 1.77 17.06
N ILE A 145 -7.52 1.34 17.31
CA ILE A 145 -6.32 2.21 17.21
C ILE A 145 -6.14 2.71 15.77
N ALA A 146 -6.29 1.83 14.78
CA ALA A 146 -6.17 2.20 13.37
C ALA A 146 -7.21 3.25 12.98
N GLN A 147 -8.49 3.02 13.32
CA GLN A 147 -9.57 3.97 13.07
C GLN A 147 -9.34 5.31 13.76
N PHE A 148 -8.80 5.31 14.98
CA PHE A 148 -8.45 6.54 15.69
C PHE A 148 -7.37 7.36 14.96
N TRP A 149 -6.25 6.73 14.59
CA TRP A 149 -5.11 7.43 13.98
C TRP A 149 -5.38 7.82 12.53
N PHE A 150 -5.90 6.91 11.72
CA PHE A 150 -6.34 7.23 10.36
C PHE A 150 -7.50 8.22 10.36
N GLY A 151 -8.30 8.22 11.43
CA GLY A 151 -9.35 9.18 11.75
C GLY A 151 -8.89 10.64 11.76
N GLN A 152 -7.61 10.89 12.05
CA GLN A 152 -7.05 12.23 12.14
C GLN A 152 -6.77 12.85 10.76
N LEU A 153 -6.59 12.02 9.73
CA LEU A 153 -6.27 12.47 8.37
C LEU A 153 -7.51 12.98 7.64
N GLY A 154 -7.31 13.98 6.78
CA GLY A 154 -8.35 14.47 5.88
C GLY A 154 -8.80 13.39 4.89
N PRO A 155 -10.07 13.40 4.46
CA PRO A 155 -10.58 12.39 3.52
C PRO A 155 -9.88 12.43 2.15
N GLY A 156 -9.24 13.55 1.77
CA GLY A 156 -8.42 13.65 0.55
C GLY A 156 -7.02 13.05 0.67
N ASN A 157 -6.53 12.80 1.90
CA ASN A 157 -5.15 12.41 2.13
C ASN A 157 -4.81 11.09 1.45
N ILE A 158 -3.70 11.07 0.71
CA ILE A 158 -3.31 9.89 -0.08
C ILE A 158 -2.77 8.72 0.73
N PHE A 159 -2.38 8.96 1.98
CA PHE A 159 -1.84 7.97 2.91
C PHE A 159 -2.92 7.38 3.82
N LEU A 160 -4.17 7.80 3.65
CA LEU A 160 -5.35 7.25 4.33
C LEU A 160 -5.86 6.02 3.55
N PRO A 161 -5.84 4.80 4.12
CA PRO A 161 -6.36 3.61 3.45
C PRO A 161 -7.85 3.73 3.12
N ASP A 162 -8.24 3.34 1.91
CA ASP A 162 -9.65 3.32 1.51
C ASP A 162 -10.43 2.18 2.20
N VAL A 163 -9.76 1.12 2.62
CA VAL A 163 -10.37 -0.05 3.27
C VAL A 163 -9.51 -0.55 4.43
N LEU A 164 -10.15 -0.82 5.56
CA LEU A 164 -9.64 -1.70 6.62
C LEU A 164 -10.41 -3.02 6.56
N VAL A 165 -9.73 -4.13 6.81
CA VAL A 165 -10.35 -5.46 6.85
C VAL A 165 -9.97 -6.19 8.12
N VAL A 166 -10.92 -6.90 8.71
CA VAL A 166 -10.69 -7.94 9.70
C VAL A 166 -10.95 -9.28 9.01
N VAL A 167 -9.97 -10.16 9.07
CA VAL A 167 -10.09 -11.54 8.59
C VAL A 167 -10.14 -12.46 9.79
N GLU A 168 -11.19 -13.26 9.88
CA GLU A 168 -11.37 -14.29 10.91
C GLU A 168 -11.25 -15.67 10.27
N ASP A 169 -10.49 -16.57 10.90
CA ASP A 169 -10.63 -18.02 10.72
C ASP A 169 -11.58 -18.53 11.80
N GLU A 170 -12.81 -18.86 11.40
CA GLU A 170 -13.88 -19.25 12.31
C GLU A 170 -13.56 -20.55 13.08
N ARG A 171 -12.74 -21.42 12.49
CA ARG A 171 -12.38 -22.72 13.07
C ARG A 171 -11.27 -22.55 14.09
N LEU A 172 -10.22 -21.81 13.74
CA LEU A 172 -9.06 -21.57 14.61
C LEU A 172 -9.28 -20.43 15.60
N LYS A 173 -10.38 -19.67 15.46
CA LYS A 173 -10.66 -18.45 16.23
C LYS A 173 -9.49 -17.47 16.20
N LYS A 174 -8.90 -17.31 15.01
CA LYS A 174 -7.82 -16.36 14.75
C LYS A 174 -8.34 -15.16 13.98
N PHE A 175 -7.88 -13.97 14.35
CA PHE A 175 -8.34 -12.69 13.84
C PHE A 175 -7.15 -11.80 13.49
N PHE A 176 -7.13 -11.25 12.28
CA PHE A 176 -6.07 -10.34 11.85
C PHE A 176 -6.64 -9.14 11.10
N VAL A 177 -5.96 -8.00 11.22
CA VAL A 177 -6.37 -6.73 10.60
C VAL A 177 -5.42 -6.37 9.47
N GLY A 178 -5.97 -5.89 8.36
CA GLY A 178 -5.22 -5.41 7.21
C GLY A 178 -5.78 -4.09 6.65
N ALA A 179 -5.02 -3.45 5.77
CA ALA A 179 -5.39 -2.18 5.13
C ALA A 179 -5.01 -2.16 3.65
N SER A 180 -5.86 -1.53 2.84
CA SER A 180 -5.55 -1.27 1.43
C SER A 180 -4.30 -0.39 1.29
N ILE A 181 -3.53 -0.59 0.22
CA ILE A 181 -2.34 0.22 -0.07
C ILE A 181 -2.70 1.72 -0.18
N ALA A 182 -2.15 2.53 0.71
CA ALA A 182 -2.40 3.97 0.79
C ALA A 182 -1.15 4.79 0.40
N VAL A 183 -0.92 4.92 -0.90
CA VAL A 183 0.15 5.71 -1.54
C VAL A 183 -0.31 6.18 -2.91
N SER A 184 0.40 7.12 -3.54
CA SER A 184 0.07 7.61 -4.88
C SER A 184 -0.02 6.45 -5.89
N ASP A 185 -0.82 6.61 -6.94
CA ASP A 185 -0.99 5.57 -7.96
C ASP A 185 0.33 5.21 -8.68
N PHE A 186 1.35 6.08 -8.59
CA PHE A 186 2.68 5.87 -9.17
C PHE A 186 3.66 5.15 -8.24
N VAL A 187 3.46 5.22 -6.92
CA VAL A 187 4.24 4.45 -5.92
C VAL A 187 3.56 3.12 -5.59
N LYS A 188 2.24 3.02 -5.78
CA LYS A 188 1.45 1.82 -5.52
C LYS A 188 2.02 0.53 -6.14
N PRO A 189 2.53 0.51 -7.39
CA PRO A 189 3.14 -0.69 -7.97
C PRO A 189 4.32 -1.23 -7.18
N ILE A 190 5.25 -0.35 -6.76
CA ILE A 190 6.44 -0.79 -6.00
C ILE A 190 6.05 -1.20 -4.57
N SER A 191 5.08 -0.53 -3.96
CA SER A 191 4.55 -0.93 -2.65
C SER A 191 3.81 -2.27 -2.70
N LEU A 192 3.09 -2.55 -3.79
CA LEU A 192 2.47 -3.84 -4.00
C LEU A 192 3.53 -4.94 -4.22
N TYR A 193 4.57 -4.66 -5.01
CA TYR A 193 5.70 -5.58 -5.17
C TYR A 193 6.31 -5.95 -3.81
N ASN A 194 6.71 -4.95 -3.00
CA ASN A 194 7.30 -5.19 -1.70
C ASN A 194 6.35 -5.92 -0.74
N ARG A 195 5.05 -5.63 -0.80
CA ARG A 195 4.05 -6.35 -0.02
C ARG A 195 3.99 -7.83 -0.42
N ILE A 196 3.92 -8.11 -1.72
CA ILE A 196 3.83 -9.47 -2.26
C ILE A 196 5.08 -10.29 -1.95
N THR A 197 6.28 -9.70 -2.07
CA THR A 197 7.54 -10.40 -1.76
C THR A 197 7.69 -10.76 -0.29
N ASN A 198 6.94 -10.11 0.59
CA ASN A 198 6.91 -10.40 2.02
C ASN A 198 5.78 -11.37 2.42
N LEU A 199 4.96 -11.83 1.46
CA LEU A 199 3.98 -12.88 1.71
C LEU A 199 4.65 -14.25 1.73
N LYS A 200 3.97 -15.21 2.36
CA LYS A 200 4.24 -16.64 2.18
C LYS A 200 4.18 -16.99 0.70
N GLU A 201 5.11 -17.83 0.24
CA GLU A 201 5.38 -18.13 -1.17
C GLU A 201 4.12 -18.61 -1.90
N SER A 202 3.38 -19.54 -1.30
CA SER A 202 2.13 -20.06 -1.88
C SER A 202 1.10 -18.96 -2.11
N PHE A 203 1.04 -17.98 -1.21
CA PHE A 203 0.10 -16.88 -1.30
C PHE A 203 0.58 -15.79 -2.25
N GLY A 204 1.86 -15.42 -2.20
CA GLY A 204 2.47 -14.51 -3.16
C GLY A 204 2.27 -15.00 -4.60
N ASN A 205 2.44 -16.31 -4.83
CA ASN A 205 2.19 -16.94 -6.12
C ASN A 205 0.72 -16.83 -6.55
N ALA A 206 -0.23 -17.14 -5.66
CA ALA A 206 -1.66 -16.98 -5.94
C ALA A 206 -2.02 -15.53 -6.31
N VAL A 207 -1.42 -14.55 -5.61
CA VAL A 207 -1.61 -13.12 -5.88
C VAL A 207 -1.06 -12.72 -7.25
N VAL A 208 0.19 -13.07 -7.57
CA VAL A 208 0.86 -12.69 -8.82
C VAL A 208 0.14 -13.28 -10.05
N HIS A 209 -0.39 -14.50 -9.92
CA HIS A 209 -1.04 -15.20 -11.03
C HIS A 209 -2.56 -15.03 -11.05
N PHE A 210 -3.15 -14.29 -10.10
CA PHE A 210 -4.61 -14.16 -9.95
C PHE A 210 -5.31 -15.53 -9.89
N LEU A 211 -4.71 -16.47 -9.14
CA LEU A 211 -5.23 -17.81 -8.99
C LEU A 211 -5.98 -17.94 -7.66
N PRO A 212 -6.96 -18.86 -7.59
CA PRO A 212 -7.51 -19.29 -6.32
C PRO A 212 -6.40 -19.70 -5.35
N LEU A 213 -6.48 -19.22 -4.12
CA LEU A 213 -5.61 -19.70 -3.07
C LEU A 213 -5.97 -21.16 -2.77
N ASN A 214 -4.96 -22.02 -2.72
CA ASN A 214 -5.17 -23.43 -2.44
C ASN A 214 -4.97 -23.71 -0.95
N ASN A 215 -5.92 -23.27 -0.14
CA ASN A 215 -5.96 -23.57 1.29
C ASN A 215 -7.25 -24.33 1.65
N PRO A 216 -7.17 -25.54 2.25
CA PRO A 216 -8.35 -26.31 2.68
C PRO A 216 -9.23 -25.58 3.70
N ASP A 217 -8.67 -24.63 4.44
CA ASP A 217 -9.35 -23.94 5.55
C ASP A 217 -10.00 -22.64 5.12
N GLN A 218 -9.81 -22.24 3.86
CA GLN A 218 -10.29 -20.98 3.30
C GLN A 218 -11.81 -20.80 3.41
N ASP A 219 -12.57 -21.89 3.36
CA ASP A 219 -14.04 -21.85 3.52
C ASP A 219 -14.48 -21.46 4.94
N ASN A 220 -13.58 -21.54 5.93
CA ASN A 220 -13.82 -21.08 7.30
C ASN A 220 -13.46 -19.61 7.49
N TRP A 221 -13.03 -18.91 6.45
CA TRP A 221 -12.60 -17.53 6.57
C TRP A 221 -13.74 -16.56 6.34
N THR A 222 -13.90 -15.62 7.25
CA THR A 222 -14.79 -14.48 7.08
C THR A 222 -14.01 -13.18 7.00
N PHE A 223 -14.59 -12.25 6.25
CA PHE A 223 -13.98 -10.97 5.94
C PHE A 223 -14.97 -9.87 6.28
N LEU A 224 -14.55 -8.97 7.17
CA LEU A 224 -15.32 -7.83 7.63
C LEU A 224 -14.59 -6.55 7.23
N TYR A 225 -15.27 -5.67 6.48
CA TYR A 225 -14.66 -4.49 5.88
C TYR A 225 -15.22 -3.22 6.50
N ALA A 226 -14.33 -2.26 6.75
CA ALA A 226 -14.68 -0.88 7.01
C ALA A 226 -14.13 -0.01 5.88
N PHE A 227 -15.01 0.66 5.15
CA PHE A 227 -14.68 1.57 4.06
C PHE A 227 -14.48 2.97 4.58
N LYS A 228 -13.52 3.66 3.98
CA LYS A 228 -13.30 5.08 4.19
C LYS A 228 -14.57 5.86 3.86
N SER A 229 -15.02 6.65 4.82
CA SER A 229 -16.18 7.51 4.73
C SER A 229 -15.76 8.97 4.64
N GLN A 230 -16.30 9.67 3.64
CA GLN A 230 -16.08 11.11 3.50
C GLN A 230 -16.83 11.92 4.58
N ASN A 231 -17.93 11.37 5.10
CA ASN A 231 -18.88 12.09 5.95
C ASN A 231 -18.91 11.61 7.41
N SER A 232 -18.22 10.52 7.75
CA SER A 232 -18.21 9.99 9.12
C SER A 232 -17.21 10.72 10.03
N ALA A 233 -17.60 10.93 11.28
CA ALA A 233 -16.71 11.37 12.36
C ALA A 233 -15.57 10.38 12.62
N THR A 234 -15.78 9.08 12.36
CA THR A 234 -14.80 8.00 12.59
C THR A 234 -13.92 7.71 11.37
N ARG A 235 -14.06 8.47 10.26
CA ARG A 235 -13.43 8.27 8.93
C ARG A 235 -13.64 6.90 8.26
N TYR A 236 -14.11 5.90 8.97
CA TYR A 236 -14.51 4.59 8.46
C TYR A 236 -15.95 4.30 8.85
N ASP A 237 -16.67 3.60 7.99
CA ASP A 237 -18.00 3.09 8.28
C ASP A 237 -17.96 1.89 9.25
N SER A 238 -19.14 1.39 9.60
CA SER A 238 -19.28 0.17 10.39
C SER A 238 -18.85 -1.05 9.58
N LEU A 239 -18.27 -2.03 10.25
CA LEU A 239 -17.88 -3.30 9.64
C LEU A 239 -19.07 -3.97 8.91
N THR A 240 -18.85 -4.31 7.64
CA THR A 240 -19.80 -5.07 6.81
C THR A 240 -19.16 -6.36 6.31
N SER A 241 -19.96 -7.42 6.19
CA SER A 241 -19.48 -8.74 5.77
C SER A 241 -19.51 -8.91 4.25
N GLY A 242 -18.53 -9.65 3.72
CA GLY A 242 -18.57 -10.16 2.34
C GLY A 242 -17.49 -9.58 1.44
N LEU A 243 -17.07 -10.32 0.42
CA LEU A 243 -15.93 -9.95 -0.42
C LEU A 243 -16.30 -8.80 -1.39
N PRO A 244 -15.61 -7.65 -1.31
CA PRO A 244 -15.99 -6.44 -2.01
C PRO A 244 -15.67 -6.46 -3.51
N CYS A 245 -14.67 -7.24 -3.95
CA CYS A 245 -14.26 -7.27 -5.35
C CYS A 245 -14.20 -8.65 -5.98
N LYS A 246 -14.21 -8.66 -7.32
CA LYS A 246 -14.08 -9.86 -8.15
C LYS A 246 -12.80 -10.64 -7.84
N ASN A 247 -11.66 -9.96 -7.72
CA ASN A 247 -10.37 -10.61 -7.47
C ASN A 247 -10.36 -11.37 -6.14
N CYS A 248 -10.92 -10.78 -5.08
CA CYS A 248 -11.04 -11.44 -3.79
C CYS A 248 -11.96 -12.66 -3.88
N ARG A 249 -13.07 -12.58 -4.63
CA ARG A 249 -13.98 -13.72 -4.83
C ARG A 249 -13.32 -14.86 -5.59
N THR A 250 -12.57 -14.58 -6.65
CA THR A 250 -11.78 -15.59 -7.36
C THR A 250 -10.74 -16.21 -6.44
N MET A 251 -10.00 -15.39 -5.69
CA MET A 251 -8.90 -15.85 -4.84
C MET A 251 -9.39 -16.65 -3.62
N PHE A 252 -10.38 -16.12 -2.91
CA PHE A 252 -10.84 -16.61 -1.60
C PHE A 252 -12.17 -17.40 -1.64
N LYS A 253 -12.89 -17.43 -2.76
CA LYS A 253 -14.09 -18.28 -2.93
C LYS A 253 -14.09 -19.16 -4.18
N LYS A 254 -13.01 -19.13 -4.97
CA LYS A 254 -12.89 -19.86 -6.25
C LYS A 254 -14.03 -19.56 -7.22
N ASP A 255 -14.66 -18.38 -7.07
CA ASP A 255 -15.77 -17.96 -7.91
C ASP A 255 -15.23 -17.35 -9.21
N LEU A 256 -15.36 -18.13 -10.29
CA LEU A 256 -14.91 -17.77 -11.65
C LEU A 256 -16.05 -17.22 -12.52
N ASN A 257 -17.31 -17.36 -12.08
CA ASN A 257 -18.49 -17.17 -12.94
C ASN A 257 -19.20 -15.84 -12.71
N ASP A 258 -18.96 -15.17 -11.58
CA ASP A 258 -19.63 -13.91 -11.29
C ASP A 258 -19.00 -12.73 -12.04
N LYS A 259 -19.86 -11.84 -12.56
CA LYS A 259 -19.45 -10.50 -13.01
C LYS A 259 -19.20 -9.69 -11.75
N GLY A 260 -18.13 -10.01 -11.02
CA GLY A 260 -17.86 -9.44 -9.71
C GLY A 260 -17.89 -7.91 -9.68
N GLY A 261 -17.96 -7.35 -8.48
CA GLY A 261 -18.06 -5.91 -8.27
C GLY A 261 -16.98 -5.13 -9.06
N PRO A 262 -17.28 -3.89 -9.50
CA PRO A 262 -16.40 -3.09 -10.37
C PRO A 262 -15.13 -2.60 -9.67
N THR A 263 -15.04 -2.76 -8.35
CA THR A 263 -14.03 -2.09 -7.53
C THR A 263 -12.87 -3.04 -7.23
N CYS A 264 -11.64 -2.56 -7.15
CA CYS A 264 -10.48 -3.34 -6.66
C CYS A 264 -10.30 -3.19 -5.14
N LEU A 265 -11.27 -2.52 -4.49
CA LEU A 265 -11.21 -2.12 -3.10
C LEU A 265 -11.18 -3.39 -2.24
N GLY A 266 -10.18 -3.53 -1.38
CA GLY A 266 -10.06 -4.65 -0.44
C GLY A 266 -9.01 -5.71 -0.78
N THR A 267 -8.65 -5.93 -2.06
CA THR A 267 -7.72 -7.04 -2.41
C THR A 267 -6.37 -6.88 -1.72
N CYS A 268 -5.78 -5.69 -1.77
CA CYS A 268 -4.52 -5.46 -1.06
C CYS A 268 -4.68 -5.47 0.46
N ALA A 269 -5.85 -5.09 0.98
CA ALA A 269 -6.12 -5.05 2.41
C ALA A 269 -6.08 -6.44 3.04
N GLU A 270 -6.58 -7.43 2.31
CA GLU A 270 -6.66 -8.81 2.77
C GLU A 270 -5.28 -9.49 2.82
N TYR A 271 -4.35 -9.10 1.94
CA TYR A 271 -3.07 -9.79 1.81
C TYR A 271 -2.29 -9.87 3.14
N CYS A 272 -2.12 -8.75 3.85
CA CYS A 272 -1.36 -8.80 5.10
C CYS A 272 -2.08 -9.64 6.18
N ALA A 273 -3.41 -9.53 6.29
CA ALA A 273 -4.19 -10.25 7.28
C ALA A 273 -4.31 -11.75 6.99
N VAL A 274 -4.58 -12.12 5.74
CA VAL A 274 -4.64 -13.53 5.30
C VAL A 274 -3.27 -14.19 5.43
N ASN A 275 -2.19 -13.47 5.12
CA ASN A 275 -0.84 -14.01 5.27
C ASN A 275 -0.55 -14.48 6.71
N GLU A 276 -1.14 -13.83 7.72
CA GLU A 276 -0.98 -14.23 9.13
C GLU A 276 -1.82 -15.47 9.52
N LEU A 277 -2.92 -15.75 8.80
CA LEU A 277 -3.72 -16.96 9.01
C LEU A 277 -3.04 -18.22 8.46
N LEU A 278 -2.29 -18.06 7.37
CA LEU A 278 -1.62 -19.16 6.72
C LEU A 278 -0.57 -19.82 7.64
N PRO A 279 -0.42 -21.16 7.59
CA PRO A 279 0.63 -21.84 8.34
C PRO A 279 2.02 -21.36 7.89
N ASN A 280 3.00 -21.40 8.78
CA ASN A 280 4.39 -21.13 8.40
C ASN A 280 4.85 -22.17 7.37
N GLU A 281 5.39 -21.70 6.26
CA GLU A 281 5.97 -22.57 5.25
C GLU A 281 7.33 -23.06 5.76
N GLN A 282 7.58 -24.37 5.68
CA GLN A 282 8.93 -24.86 5.85
C GLN A 282 9.74 -24.45 4.63
N PRO A 283 11.00 -24.00 4.78
CA PRO A 283 11.87 -23.78 3.63
C PRO A 283 12.08 -25.13 2.95
N THR A 284 11.36 -25.38 1.86
CA THR A 284 11.55 -26.57 1.05
C THR A 284 12.91 -26.48 0.37
N LEU A 285 13.81 -27.38 0.77
CA LEU A 285 15.17 -27.53 0.21
C LEU A 285 15.20 -27.88 -1.29
N ASP A 286 14.05 -28.21 -1.88
CA ASP A 286 13.90 -28.50 -3.31
C ASP A 286 12.64 -27.82 -3.85
N GLN A 287 12.82 -26.72 -4.60
CA GLN A 287 11.85 -26.25 -5.60
C GLN A 287 12.52 -25.30 -6.59
N SER A 288 13.53 -25.82 -7.30
CA SER A 288 14.13 -25.19 -8.48
C SER A 288 13.24 -25.29 -9.75
N GLN A 289 11.97 -25.68 -9.64
CA GLN A 289 11.11 -25.94 -10.79
C GLN A 289 9.65 -25.56 -10.52
N ASN A 290 9.33 -24.25 -10.54
CA ASN A 290 8.16 -23.67 -11.23
C ASN A 290 8.08 -22.18 -10.93
N ARG A 291 8.74 -21.40 -11.80
CA ARG A 291 9.00 -19.95 -11.73
C ARG A 291 7.74 -19.10 -11.42
N PRO A 292 7.63 -18.51 -10.23
CA PRO A 292 6.87 -17.27 -9.96
C PRO A 292 7.76 -16.03 -10.17
N ALA A 293 9.08 -16.24 -10.29
CA ALA A 293 10.10 -15.20 -10.31
C ALA A 293 10.02 -14.29 -11.56
N GLU A 294 9.66 -14.81 -12.72
CA GLU A 294 9.71 -14.02 -13.97
C GLU A 294 8.66 -12.90 -13.98
N LYS A 295 7.39 -13.23 -13.72
CA LYS A 295 6.32 -12.22 -13.70
C LYS A 295 6.52 -11.20 -12.58
N LEU A 296 7.04 -11.63 -11.43
CA LEU A 296 7.33 -10.75 -10.31
C LEU A 296 8.54 -9.83 -10.60
N GLU A 297 9.59 -10.33 -11.24
CA GLU A 297 10.75 -9.54 -11.70
C GLU A 297 10.40 -8.61 -12.88
N GLU A 298 9.49 -9.01 -13.77
CA GLU A 298 8.93 -8.12 -14.79
C GLU A 298 8.17 -6.96 -14.13
N ASN A 299 7.28 -7.25 -13.17
CA ASN A 299 6.54 -6.23 -12.44
C ASN A 299 7.47 -5.30 -11.64
N LYS A 300 8.54 -5.85 -11.04
CA LYS A 300 9.58 -5.07 -10.39
C LYS A 300 10.26 -4.12 -11.37
N SER A 301 10.69 -4.66 -12.52
CA SER A 301 11.38 -3.89 -13.56
C SER A 301 10.51 -2.74 -14.07
N ARG A 302 9.21 -2.99 -14.29
CA ARG A 302 8.23 -1.94 -14.67
C ARG A 302 8.03 -0.92 -13.55
N SER A 303 7.90 -1.36 -12.30
CA SER A 303 7.78 -0.47 -11.13
C SER A 303 9.00 0.46 -11.02
N MET A 304 10.21 -0.07 -11.20
CA MET A 304 11.44 0.71 -11.20
C MET A 304 11.54 1.67 -12.40
N ALA A 305 11.01 1.28 -13.56
CA ALA A 305 10.91 2.15 -14.72
C ALA A 305 9.98 3.35 -14.47
N ILE A 306 8.85 3.15 -13.78
CA ILE A 306 7.98 4.26 -13.35
C ILE A 306 8.76 5.23 -12.46
N LEU A 307 9.41 4.72 -11.41
CA LEU A 307 10.16 5.55 -10.46
C LEU A 307 11.29 6.35 -11.13
N THR A 308 12.02 5.73 -12.05
CA THR A 308 13.17 6.36 -12.72
C THR A 308 12.73 7.35 -13.80
N ASN A 309 11.62 7.08 -14.49
CA ASN A 309 11.19 7.86 -15.66
C ASN A 309 9.99 8.78 -15.39
N TYR A 310 9.53 8.91 -14.15
CA TYR A 310 8.30 9.64 -13.79
C TYR A 310 8.20 11.03 -14.44
N LYS A 311 9.23 11.88 -14.30
CA LYS A 311 9.25 13.24 -14.87
C LYS A 311 9.25 13.24 -16.40
N SER A 312 9.92 12.26 -17.01
CA SER A 312 9.95 12.08 -18.47
C SER A 312 8.57 11.67 -19.00
N ILE A 313 7.92 10.70 -18.35
CA ILE A 313 6.55 10.26 -18.66
C ILE A 313 5.59 11.44 -18.56
N MET A 314 5.66 12.22 -17.48
CA MET A 314 4.82 13.40 -17.29
C MET A 314 4.97 14.41 -18.43
N ASN A 315 6.20 14.75 -18.79
CA ASN A 315 6.48 15.74 -19.84
C ASN A 315 6.02 15.25 -21.22
N LYS A 316 6.20 13.97 -21.53
CA LYS A 316 5.68 13.37 -22.77
C LYS A 316 4.16 13.47 -22.84
N CYS A 317 3.46 13.08 -21.78
CA CYS A 317 2.00 13.16 -21.73
C CYS A 317 1.50 14.60 -21.88
N LYS A 318 2.10 15.55 -21.15
CA LYS A 318 1.76 16.98 -21.25
C LYS A 318 1.95 17.52 -22.68
N THR A 319 3.06 17.17 -23.32
CA THR A 319 3.39 17.65 -24.67
C THR A 319 2.42 17.08 -25.71
N ALA A 320 2.10 15.78 -25.62
CA ALA A 320 1.16 15.13 -26.53
C ALA A 320 -0.27 15.67 -26.39
N VAL A 321 -0.75 15.86 -25.15
CA VAL A 321 -2.08 16.45 -24.91
C VAL A 321 -2.14 17.90 -25.40
N ALA A 322 -1.08 18.68 -25.21
CA ALA A 322 -1.03 20.07 -25.64
C ALA A 322 -0.88 20.25 -27.16
N SER A 323 -0.32 19.27 -27.88
CA SER A 323 -0.15 19.36 -29.34
C SER A 323 -1.47 19.22 -30.09
N GLY A 324 -2.43 18.46 -29.53
CA GLY A 324 -3.69 18.12 -30.20
C GLY A 324 -3.51 17.23 -31.45
N ASP A 325 -2.30 16.73 -31.71
CA ASP A 325 -2.01 15.84 -32.83
C ASP A 325 -2.37 14.40 -32.45
N GLN A 326 -3.38 13.85 -33.12
CA GLN A 326 -3.89 12.52 -32.84
C GLN A 326 -2.83 11.42 -33.00
N ASN A 327 -1.91 11.55 -33.97
CA ASN A 327 -0.86 10.56 -34.18
C ASN A 327 0.15 10.59 -33.03
N GLU A 328 0.47 11.78 -32.54
CA GLU A 328 1.37 11.97 -31.40
C GLU A 328 0.72 11.45 -30.11
N ILE A 329 -0.55 11.76 -29.88
CA ILE A 329 -1.35 11.28 -28.76
C ILE A 329 -1.37 9.74 -28.74
N GLU A 330 -1.68 9.11 -29.87
CA GLU A 330 -1.76 7.65 -29.96
C GLU A 330 -0.38 7.00 -29.73
N ARG A 331 0.68 7.56 -30.33
CA ARG A 331 2.05 7.08 -30.10
C ARG A 331 2.44 7.14 -28.62
N VAL A 332 2.24 8.30 -27.98
CA VAL A 332 2.61 8.50 -26.57
C VAL A 332 1.74 7.65 -25.64
N TYR A 333 0.46 7.47 -25.96
CA TYR A 333 -0.43 6.58 -25.23
C TYR A 333 0.15 5.16 -25.18
N TRP A 334 0.52 4.58 -26.32
CA TRP A 334 1.08 3.23 -26.37
C TRP A 334 2.45 3.14 -25.67
N GLU A 335 3.28 4.18 -25.72
CA GLU A 335 4.54 4.21 -24.97
C GLU A 335 4.33 4.20 -23.45
N VAL A 336 3.33 4.93 -22.95
CA VAL A 336 3.14 5.17 -21.51
C VAL A 336 2.30 4.06 -20.87
N VAL A 337 1.25 3.60 -21.54
CA VAL A 337 0.26 2.66 -20.99
C VAL A 337 0.92 1.34 -20.56
N HIS A 338 1.88 0.82 -21.33
CA HIS A 338 2.59 -0.41 -21.01
C HIS A 338 3.52 -0.29 -19.79
N VAL A 339 4.02 0.92 -19.52
CA VAL A 339 4.87 1.19 -18.36
C VAL A 339 4.04 1.36 -17.10
N LEU A 340 2.89 2.01 -17.21
CA LEU A 340 2.01 2.27 -16.07
C LEU A 340 1.13 1.07 -15.68
N HIS A 341 0.93 0.11 -16.59
CA HIS A 341 0.18 -1.12 -16.34
C HIS A 341 1.06 -2.18 -15.67
N VAL A 342 1.06 -2.19 -14.34
CA VAL A 342 1.83 -3.14 -13.51
C VAL A 342 0.87 -3.95 -12.64
N PHE A 343 1.12 -5.25 -12.47
CA PHE A 343 0.23 -6.18 -11.75
C PHE A 343 -1.20 -6.27 -12.32
N GLY A 344 -1.42 -5.93 -13.60
CA GLY A 344 -2.78 -5.83 -14.14
C GLY A 344 -3.63 -4.73 -13.48
N LEU A 345 -3.01 -3.89 -12.64
CA LEU A 345 -3.61 -2.68 -12.10
C LEU A 345 -3.44 -1.57 -13.12
N TRP A 346 -4.56 -0.97 -13.50
CA TRP A 346 -4.58 0.28 -14.24
C TRP A 346 -4.28 1.44 -13.27
N PRO A 347 -3.63 2.53 -13.75
CA PRO A 347 -3.63 3.83 -13.08
C PRO A 347 -5.04 4.37 -12.82
N GLU A 348 -6.06 3.83 -13.50
CA GLU A 348 -7.49 4.10 -13.37
C GLU A 348 -8.19 3.32 -12.25
N CYS A 349 -7.48 2.68 -11.32
CA CYS A 349 -8.12 2.28 -10.05
C CYS A 349 -8.51 3.55 -9.29
N ASN A 350 -9.62 4.15 -9.71
CA ASN A 350 -10.18 5.35 -9.15
C ASN A 350 -10.35 5.10 -7.66
N ARG A 351 -9.74 5.94 -6.82
CA ARG A 351 -10.02 5.91 -5.38
C ARG A 351 -11.46 6.32 -5.06
N TYR A 352 -12.22 6.74 -6.08
CA TYR A 352 -13.60 7.21 -6.00
C TYR A 352 -14.60 6.34 -6.78
N PHE A 353 -14.30 5.07 -7.06
CA PHE A 353 -15.32 4.11 -7.55
C PHE A 353 -15.45 2.88 -6.66
#